data_AF-A0A172T6J8-F1
#
_entry.id   AF-A0A172T6J8-F1
#
_cell.length_a   1.000
_cell.length_b   1.000
_cell.length_c   1.000
_cell.angle_alpha   90.00
_cell.angle_beta   90.00
_cell.angle_gamma   90.00
#
_symmetry.space_group_name_H-M   'P 1'
#
loop_
_entity.id
_entity.type
_entity.pdbx_description
1 polymer ?
#
loop_
_entity_poly.entity_id
_entity_poly.type
_entity_poly.pdbx_seq_one_letter_code
_entity_poly.pdbx_strand_id
1 'polypeptide(L)'
;MLTRPVGVSWEDHHQVAHTCSELNRLLDTATREAELFEIPVAVELVVEASSTVFMLTVGGERSMLTYAVGVQPHFTNHYLLNGNALEPLFAFLYHGSYSEVDDHRTVPMAAARQAALWYAVQGELPPKLPWHIV
;
A
#
# COMPACT_ATOMS: atom_id res chain seq x y z
N MET A 1 17.01 6.54 -7.65
CA MET A 1 16.53 6.55 -9.05
C MET A 1 15.71 5.28 -9.22
N LEU A 2 14.52 5.35 -9.83
CA LEU A 2 13.75 4.13 -10.12
C LEU A 2 14.43 3.41 -11.30
N THR A 3 14.41 2.08 -11.26
CA THR A 3 14.94 1.25 -12.35
C THR A 3 13.94 1.14 -13.50
N ARG A 4 12.65 1.35 -13.20
CA ARG A 4 11.51 1.31 -14.13
C ARG A 4 10.42 2.30 -13.67
N PRO A 5 9.57 2.78 -14.57
CA PRO A 5 8.35 3.49 -14.19
C PRO A 5 7.46 2.66 -13.26
N VAL A 6 6.75 3.35 -12.36
CA VAL A 6 5.82 2.75 -11.41
C VAL A 6 4.45 3.38 -11.62
N GLY A 7 3.47 2.56 -12.01
CA GLY A 7 2.07 2.93 -11.98
C GLY A 7 1.61 3.10 -10.53
N VAL A 8 0.87 4.17 -10.26
CA VAL A 8 0.34 4.54 -8.95
C VAL A 8 -1.15 4.79 -9.13
N SER A 9 -2.01 4.01 -8.47
CA SER A 9 -3.46 4.17 -8.49
C SER A 9 -4.03 4.32 -7.09
N TRP A 10 -5.02 5.19 -6.95
CA TRP A 10 -5.88 5.30 -5.75
C TRP A 10 -7.21 5.90 -6.17
N GLU A 11 -8.32 5.35 -5.69
CA GLU A 11 -9.67 5.77 -6.11
C GLU A 11 -9.82 5.82 -7.65
N ASP A 12 -10.11 6.99 -8.21
CA ASP A 12 -10.23 7.25 -9.65
C ASP A 12 -8.95 7.80 -10.29
N HIS A 13 -7.86 7.91 -9.52
CA HIS A 13 -6.58 8.42 -10.00
C HIS A 13 -5.70 7.29 -10.52
N HIS A 14 -5.07 7.52 -11.67
CA HIS A 14 -4.02 6.67 -12.21
C HIS A 14 -2.90 7.54 -12.78
N GLN A 15 -1.70 7.41 -12.22
CA GLN A 15 -0.53 8.20 -12.59
C GLN A 15 0.72 7.31 -12.67
N VAL A 16 1.78 7.82 -13.29
CA VAL A 16 3.06 7.09 -13.41
C VAL A 16 4.16 7.92 -12.77
N ALA A 17 4.96 7.30 -11.92
CA ALA A 17 6.19 7.86 -11.37
C ALA A 17 7.41 7.30 -12.10
N HIS A 18 8.31 8.17 -12.56
CA HIS A 18 9.60 7.82 -13.15
C HIS A 18 10.75 7.97 -12.14
N THR A 19 10.53 8.68 -11.03
CA THR A 19 11.52 8.81 -9.95
C THR A 19 10.92 8.57 -8.56
N CYS A 20 11.78 8.28 -7.58
CA CYS A 20 11.35 8.15 -6.18
C CYS A 20 10.74 9.44 -5.63
N SER A 21 11.22 10.61 -6.09
CA SER A 21 10.69 11.91 -5.70
C SER A 21 9.29 12.12 -6.26
N GLU A 22 9.02 11.65 -7.48
CA GLU A 22 7.68 11.69 -8.07
C GLU A 22 6.73 10.74 -7.34
N LEU A 23 7.17 9.51 -7.05
CA LEU A 23 6.39 8.56 -6.26
C LEU A 23 6.02 9.14 -4.89
N ASN A 24 6.98 9.72 -4.16
CA ASN A 24 6.68 10.37 -2.88
C ASN A 24 5.65 11.49 -3.03
N ARG A 25 5.78 12.35 -4.04
CA ARG A 25 4.82 13.41 -4.31
C ARG A 25 3.41 12.89 -4.62
N LEU A 26 3.29 11.77 -5.34
CA LEU A 26 1.99 11.11 -5.60
C LEU A 26 1.40 10.56 -4.31
N LEU A 27 2.20 9.87 -3.49
CA LEU A 27 1.75 9.36 -2.20
C LEU A 27 1.36 10.48 -1.23
N ASP A 28 2.03 11.63 -1.27
CA ASP A 28 1.68 12.81 -0.47
C ASP A 28 0.38 13.45 -0.94
N THR A 29 0.11 13.46 -2.25
CA THR A 29 -1.19 13.87 -2.78
C THR A 29 -2.30 12.95 -2.32
N ALA A 30 -2.13 11.63 -2.45
CA ALA A 30 -3.09 10.65 -1.96
C ALA A 30 -3.32 10.77 -0.44
N THR A 31 -2.27 11.08 0.33
CA THR A 31 -2.37 11.33 1.79
C THR A 31 -3.25 12.54 2.10
N ARG A 32 -3.03 13.67 1.40
CA ARG A 32 -3.88 14.87 1.58
C ARG A 32 -5.33 14.63 1.20
N GLU A 33 -5.59 13.82 0.17
CA GLU A 33 -6.94 13.44 -0.20
C GLU A 33 -7.60 12.55 0.87
N ALA A 34 -6.88 11.55 1.39
CA ALA A 34 -7.34 10.73 2.50
C ALA A 34 -7.67 11.57 3.75
N GLU A 35 -6.87 12.60 4.06
CA GLU A 35 -7.15 13.56 5.14
C GLU A 35 -8.46 14.34 4.89
N LEU A 36 -8.76 14.72 3.64
CA LEU A 36 -10.04 15.38 3.30
C LEU A 36 -11.24 14.46 3.45
N PHE A 37 -11.06 13.15 3.23
CA PHE A 37 -12.09 12.14 3.44
C PHE A 37 -12.20 11.68 4.91
N GLU A 38 -11.29 12.13 5.78
CA GLU A 38 -11.18 11.70 7.18
C GLU A 38 -11.05 10.17 7.35
N ILE A 39 -10.53 9.48 6.33
CA ILE A 39 -10.35 8.03 6.31
C ILE A 39 -9.14 7.66 5.45
N PRO A 40 -8.30 6.68 5.87
CA PRO A 40 -7.20 6.21 5.05
C PRO A 40 -7.66 5.70 3.68
N VAL A 41 -6.81 5.89 2.65
CA VAL A 41 -7.08 5.45 1.28
C VAL A 41 -6.02 4.45 0.84
N ALA A 42 -6.44 3.38 0.17
CA ALA A 42 -5.55 2.39 -0.43
C ALA A 42 -4.93 2.93 -1.73
N VAL A 43 -3.61 2.81 -1.83
CA VAL A 43 -2.80 3.14 -3.00
C VAL A 43 -2.15 1.86 -3.51
N GLU A 44 -2.33 1.56 -4.79
CA GLU A 44 -1.65 0.47 -5.47
C GLU A 44 -0.43 0.98 -6.24
N LEU A 45 0.62 0.19 -6.20
CA LEU A 45 1.86 0.41 -6.93
C LEU A 45 2.12 -0.79 -7.83
N VAL A 46 2.37 -0.51 -9.11
CA VAL A 46 2.69 -1.53 -10.12
C VAL A 46 3.97 -1.11 -10.83
N VAL A 47 5.05 -1.85 -10.61
CA VAL A 47 6.28 -1.64 -11.39
C VAL A 47 6.05 -2.09 -12.83
N GLU A 48 6.42 -1.28 -13.82
CA GLU A 48 6.22 -1.61 -15.24
C GLU A 48 6.82 -2.98 -15.60
N ALA A 49 6.05 -3.76 -16.37
CA ALA A 49 6.36 -5.15 -16.77
C ALA A 49 6.55 -6.13 -15.60
N SER A 50 6.17 -5.74 -14.37
CA SER A 50 6.04 -6.65 -13.24
C SER A 50 4.69 -7.34 -13.26
N SER A 51 4.65 -8.60 -12.82
CA SER A 51 3.41 -9.32 -12.51
C SER A 51 3.00 -9.13 -11.05
N THR A 52 3.50 -8.09 -10.40
CA THR A 52 3.31 -7.88 -8.96
C THR A 52 2.60 -6.56 -8.71
N VAL A 53 1.82 -6.52 -7.63
CA VAL A 53 1.16 -5.32 -7.13
C VAL A 53 1.54 -5.17 -5.67
N PHE A 54 1.98 -3.98 -5.28
CA PHE A 54 2.19 -3.63 -3.88
C PHE A 54 1.18 -2.58 -3.48
N MET A 55 0.41 -2.82 -2.44
CA MET A 55 -0.59 -1.87 -1.95
C MET A 55 -0.19 -1.37 -0.57
N LEU A 56 -0.48 -0.10 -0.30
CA LEU A 56 -0.40 0.51 1.01
C LEU A 56 -1.59 1.41 1.26
N THR A 57 -2.01 1.59 2.51
CA THR A 57 -2.95 2.66 2.87
C THR A 57 -2.21 3.93 3.27
N VAL A 58 -2.78 5.10 3.01
CA VAL A 58 -2.23 6.42 3.36
C VAL A 58 -3.29 7.28 4.04
N GLY A 59 -2.89 8.35 4.75
CA GLY A 59 -3.83 9.24 5.47
C GLY A 59 -3.99 8.97 6.97
N GLY A 60 -3.21 8.03 7.53
CA GLY A 60 -3.17 7.75 8.95
C GLY A 60 -1.75 7.51 9.48
N GLU A 61 -1.62 7.31 10.79
CA GLU A 61 -0.33 7.00 11.43
C GLU A 61 0.17 5.58 11.10
N ARG A 62 -0.75 4.72 10.67
CA ARG A 62 -0.53 3.31 10.38
C ARG A 62 -1.00 2.99 8.96
N SER A 63 -0.39 1.98 8.36
CA SER A 63 -0.68 1.52 7.01
C SER A 63 -0.85 0.02 7.02
N MET A 64 -1.91 -0.44 6.38
CA MET A 64 -2.00 -1.81 5.91
C MET A 64 -1.12 -1.95 4.67
N LEU A 65 -0.48 -3.11 4.48
CA LEU A 65 0.36 -3.41 3.33
C LEU A 65 -0.06 -4.75 2.73
N THR A 66 -0.14 -4.82 1.40
CA THR A 66 -0.25 -6.10 0.68
C THR A 66 0.78 -6.19 -0.43
N TYR A 67 1.15 -7.43 -0.75
CA TYR A 67 1.96 -7.74 -1.90
C TYR A 67 1.38 -8.96 -2.61
N ALA A 68 1.17 -8.81 -3.89
CA ALA A 68 0.53 -9.79 -4.73
C ALA A 68 1.39 -10.17 -5.93
N VAL A 69 1.29 -11.41 -6.38
CA VAL A 69 1.92 -11.94 -7.58
C VAL A 69 0.84 -12.57 -8.47
N GLY A 70 0.73 -12.13 -9.72
CA GLY A 70 -0.23 -12.65 -10.71
C GLY A 70 -1.16 -11.57 -11.29
N VAL A 71 -2.01 -11.99 -12.24
CA VAL A 71 -3.09 -11.17 -12.79
C VAL A 71 -4.28 -11.26 -11.84
N GLN A 72 -4.92 -10.14 -11.49
CA GLN A 72 -6.09 -10.04 -10.60
C GLN A 72 -7.13 -11.18 -10.83
N PRO A 73 -7.89 -11.64 -9.81
CA PRO A 73 -8.06 -11.05 -8.47
C PRO A 73 -7.80 -12.05 -7.32
N HIS A 74 -6.79 -12.92 -7.43
CA HIS A 74 -6.43 -13.85 -6.35
C HIS A 74 -5.20 -13.33 -5.62
N PHE A 75 -5.41 -12.32 -4.79
CA PHE A 75 -4.39 -11.78 -3.91
C PHE A 75 -4.55 -12.40 -2.52
N THR A 76 -3.71 -13.39 -2.23
CA THR A 76 -3.63 -14.06 -0.93
C THR A 76 -2.22 -13.79 -0.39
N ASN A 77 -2.11 -12.80 0.50
CA ASN A 77 -0.98 -12.55 1.41
C ASN A 77 -1.42 -11.46 2.39
N HIS A 78 -2.19 -11.84 3.40
CA HIS A 78 -2.48 -11.01 4.56
C HIS A 78 -1.37 -11.25 5.58
N TYR A 79 -0.63 -10.22 5.90
CA TYR A 79 0.41 -10.33 6.89
C TYR A 79 -0.18 -10.11 8.30
N LEU A 80 -0.31 -11.20 9.08
CA LEU A 80 -1.08 -11.23 10.33
C LEU A 80 -0.19 -11.28 11.58
N LEU A 81 -0.21 -10.23 12.40
CA LEU A 81 0.13 -10.33 13.82
C LEU A 81 -1.08 -10.91 14.58
N ASN A 82 -0.82 -11.81 15.54
CA ASN A 82 -1.84 -12.37 16.42
C ASN A 82 -2.49 -11.27 17.27
N GLY A 83 -3.80 -11.08 17.13
CA GLY A 83 -4.62 -10.16 17.93
C GLY A 83 -5.94 -10.83 18.37
N ASN A 84 -6.42 -10.51 19.57
CA ASN A 84 -7.68 -11.06 20.10
C ASN A 84 -8.86 -10.18 19.64
N ALA A 85 -10.01 -10.79 19.41
CA ALA A 85 -11.23 -10.25 18.78
C ALA A 85 -11.97 -9.06 19.47
N LEU A 86 -11.26 -8.20 20.22
CA LEU A 86 -11.78 -6.97 20.84
C LEU A 86 -10.99 -5.71 20.43
N GLU A 87 -10.05 -5.84 19.50
CA GLU A 87 -9.13 -4.78 19.11
C GLU A 87 -9.72 -3.90 17.99
N PRO A 88 -9.36 -2.59 17.91
CA PRO A 88 -9.94 -1.67 16.94
C PRO A 88 -9.67 -2.12 15.50
N LEU A 89 -10.68 -2.01 14.65
CA LEU A 89 -10.55 -2.25 13.22
C LEU A 89 -9.85 -1.05 12.56
N PHE A 90 -8.91 -1.33 11.67
CA PHE A 90 -8.33 -0.34 10.77
C PHE A 90 -9.19 -0.27 9.50
N ALA A 91 -9.93 0.83 9.40
CA ALA A 91 -10.81 1.16 8.29
C ALA A 91 -10.07 1.90 7.17
N PHE A 92 -10.42 1.65 5.91
CA PHE A 92 -9.89 2.38 4.76
C PHE A 92 -10.84 2.33 3.55
N LEU A 93 -10.65 3.28 2.62
CA LEU A 93 -11.29 3.28 1.31
C LEU A 93 -10.41 2.55 0.29
N TYR A 94 -11.07 1.76 -0.55
CA TYR A 94 -10.47 1.10 -1.69
C TYR A 94 -11.46 1.15 -2.87
N HIS A 95 -11.16 1.99 -3.86
CA HIS A 95 -12.01 2.23 -5.04
C HIS A 95 -13.47 2.52 -4.67
N GLY A 96 -13.66 3.52 -3.80
CA GLY A 96 -14.97 3.97 -3.33
C GLY A 96 -15.67 3.02 -2.36
N SER A 97 -15.08 1.87 -2.06
CA SER A 97 -15.64 0.88 -1.14
C SER A 97 -14.94 0.92 0.21
N TYR A 98 -15.74 0.86 1.28
CA TYR A 98 -15.21 0.71 2.63
C TYR A 98 -14.66 -0.71 2.83
N SER A 99 -13.45 -0.79 3.38
CA SER A 99 -12.78 -2.03 3.72
C SER A 99 -12.17 -1.92 5.12
N GLU A 100 -11.96 -3.07 5.76
CA GLU A 100 -11.40 -3.13 7.11
C GLU A 100 -10.41 -4.30 7.25
N VAL A 101 -9.41 -4.08 8.08
CA VAL A 101 -8.51 -5.11 8.59
C VAL A 101 -8.34 -4.92 10.10
N ASP A 102 -7.85 -5.94 10.77
CA ASP A 102 -7.39 -5.84 12.16
C ASP A 102 -6.19 -4.87 12.26
N ASP A 103 -6.23 -3.89 13.17
CA ASP A 103 -5.18 -2.87 13.32
C ASP A 103 -3.80 -3.45 13.68
N HIS A 104 -3.74 -4.64 14.28
CA HIS A 104 -2.47 -5.32 14.54
C HIS A 104 -1.77 -5.74 13.25
N ARG A 105 -2.48 -5.82 12.12
CA ARG A 105 -1.96 -6.16 10.78
C ARG A 105 -1.41 -4.95 10.04
N THR A 106 -1.31 -3.81 10.69
CA THR A 106 -0.76 -2.58 10.11
C THR A 106 0.63 -2.30 10.65
N VAL A 107 1.38 -1.47 9.93
CA VAL A 107 2.72 -1.00 10.33
C VAL A 107 2.73 0.53 10.45
N PRO A 108 3.67 1.13 11.20
CA PRO A 108 3.84 2.58 11.19
C PRO A 108 4.03 3.13 9.77
N MET A 109 3.40 4.27 9.47
CA MET A 109 3.40 4.88 8.14
C MET A 109 4.82 5.09 7.58
N ALA A 110 5.78 5.48 8.43
CA ALA A 110 7.17 5.65 8.01
C ALA A 110 7.79 4.35 7.46
N ALA A 111 7.48 3.20 8.08
CA ALA A 111 7.92 1.89 7.61
C ALA A 111 7.23 1.49 6.30
N ALA A 112 5.93 1.77 6.17
CA ALA A 112 5.17 1.53 4.94
C ALA A 112 5.71 2.35 3.76
N ARG A 113 5.99 3.64 3.96
CA ARG A 113 6.62 4.51 2.94
C ARG A 113 7.99 3.98 2.52
N GLN A 114 8.80 3.52 3.47
CA GLN A 114 10.10 2.91 3.14
C GLN A 114 9.94 1.62 2.32
N ALA A 115 8.95 0.79 2.65
CA ALA A 115 8.65 -0.43 1.92
C ALA A 115 8.15 -0.16 0.50
N ALA A 116 7.27 0.83 0.31
CA ALA A 116 6.80 1.29 -0.99
C ALA A 116 7.95 1.77 -1.88
N LEU A 117 8.87 2.57 -1.33
CA LEU A 117 10.07 3.02 -2.06
C LEU A 117 11.02 1.87 -2.40
N TRP A 118 11.17 0.89 -1.50
CA TRP A 118 11.96 -0.30 -1.77
C TRP A 118 11.33 -1.09 -2.94
N TYR A 119 10.03 -1.35 -2.87
CA TYR A 119 9.28 -2.06 -3.92
C TYR A 119 9.41 -1.35 -5.26
N ALA A 120 9.25 -0.02 -5.29
CA ALA A 120 9.37 0.76 -6.50
C ALA A 120 10.75 0.65 -7.19
N VAL A 121 11.82 0.42 -6.42
CA VAL A 121 13.18 0.28 -6.97
C VAL A 121 13.47 -1.16 -7.43
N GLN A 122 12.97 -2.15 -6.70
CA GLN A 122 13.38 -3.55 -6.85
C GLN A 122 12.33 -4.40 -7.58
N GLY A 123 11.05 -4.04 -7.48
CA GLY A 123 9.92 -4.80 -8.03
C GLY A 123 9.64 -6.12 -7.31
N GLU A 124 10.14 -6.28 -6.09
CA GLU A 124 10.05 -7.50 -5.28
C GLU A 124 9.43 -7.22 -3.90
N LEU A 125 9.17 -8.27 -3.12
CA LEU A 125 8.67 -8.16 -1.75
C LEU A 125 9.72 -7.50 -0.81
N PRO A 126 9.41 -6.37 -0.14
CA PRO A 126 10.36 -5.68 0.75
C PRO A 126 10.85 -6.54 1.95
N PRO A 127 12.13 -6.92 2.07
CA PRO A 127 12.55 -8.01 2.97
C PRO A 127 12.56 -7.70 4.48
N LYS A 128 12.35 -6.43 4.89
CA LYS A 128 12.51 -5.98 6.28
C LYS A 128 11.23 -6.00 7.12
N LEU A 129 10.12 -6.47 6.54
CA LEU A 129 8.83 -6.53 7.23
C LEU A 129 8.46 -7.98 7.58
N PRO A 130 7.75 -8.22 8.69
CA PRO A 130 7.38 -9.55 9.16
C PRO A 130 6.24 -10.11 8.32
N TRP A 131 6.60 -10.62 7.15
CA TRP A 131 5.67 -11.12 6.16
C TRP A 131 5.24 -12.60 6.44
N HIS A 132 4.08 -12.85 7.07
CA HIS A 132 3.11 -14.01 6.95
C HIS A 132 2.25 -14.24 5.64
N ILE A 133 2.47 -15.33 4.90
CA ILE A 133 1.58 -15.75 3.79
C ILE A 133 0.18 -16.10 4.34
N VAL A 134 -0.89 -15.72 3.62
CA VAL A 134 -2.29 -16.15 3.89
C VAL A 134 -2.88 -16.74 2.64
#